data_AF-U3TTQ8-F1
#
_entry.id   AF-U3TTQ8-F1
#
_cell.length_a   1.000
_cell.length_b   1.000
_cell.length_c   1.000
_cell.angle_alpha   90.00
_cell.angle_beta   90.00
_cell.angle_gamma   90.00
#
_symmetry.space_group_name_H-M   'P 1'
#
loop_
_entity.id
_entity.type
_entity.pdbx_description
1 polymer ?
#
loop_
_entity_poly.entity_id
_entity_poly.type
_entity_poly.pdbx_seq_one_letter_code
_entity_poly.pdbx_strand_id
1 'polypeptide(L)'
;MLRDEVDMISSDVSGSTLSQLNKRIIPFIVICYFVANLDKTNISIAALQMNADLGLTTSMYGLGVGMFYISYILFEIPSNVIMTKVGARRWIARIMITWGIVSTGMALVHSANQLYVMRFLLGMAEVGFAPGIIYYISCWFPKSNRARAMSFFYMGSVGASIIGLPISGAILNMHGIADIAGWR
;
A
#
# COMPACT_ATOMS: atom_id res chain seq x y z
N MET A 1 -30.73 36.24 12.14
CA MET A 1 -30.90 36.36 10.68
C MET A 1 -29.56 36.23 9.94
N LEU A 2 -28.65 37.22 9.97
CA LEU A 2 -27.35 37.12 9.28
C LEU A 2 -26.44 35.99 9.82
N ARG A 3 -26.52 35.69 11.13
CA ARG A 3 -25.73 34.62 11.76
C ARG A 3 -26.22 33.23 11.36
N ASP A 4 -27.54 33.04 11.29
CA ASP A 4 -28.18 31.79 10.89
C ASP A 4 -27.96 31.48 9.40
N GLU A 5 -27.87 32.52 8.57
CA GLU A 5 -27.60 32.41 7.13
C GLU A 5 -26.12 32.03 6.86
N VAL A 6 -25.18 32.62 7.61
CA VAL A 6 -23.75 32.23 7.58
C VAL A 6 -23.56 30.80 8.08
N ASP A 7 -24.26 30.41 9.16
CA ASP A 7 -24.20 29.05 9.71
C ASP A 7 -24.80 28.04 8.72
N MET A 8 -25.92 28.35 8.06
CA MET A 8 -26.49 27.50 7.00
C MET A 8 -25.52 27.33 5.82
N ILE A 9 -24.98 28.43 5.27
CA ILE A 9 -24.03 28.38 4.15
C ILE A 9 -22.78 27.57 4.53
N SER A 10 -22.27 27.75 5.75
CA SER A 10 -21.11 27.00 6.24
C SER A 10 -21.41 25.49 6.38
N SER A 11 -22.62 25.13 6.79
CA SER A 11 -23.06 23.74 6.94
C SER A 11 -23.28 23.04 5.59
N ASP A 12 -23.85 23.74 4.61
CA ASP A 12 -24.09 23.23 3.25
C ASP A 12 -22.79 23.07 2.46
N VAL A 13 -21.88 24.03 2.59
CA VAL A 13 -20.53 23.95 2.00
C VAL A 13 -19.73 22.82 2.65
N SER A 14 -19.86 22.62 3.97
CA SER A 14 -19.20 21.51 4.67
C SER A 14 -19.76 20.14 4.25
N GLY A 15 -21.08 20.00 4.12
CA GLY A 15 -21.73 18.76 3.69
C GLY A 15 -21.42 18.37 2.25
N SER A 16 -21.46 19.35 1.32
CA SER A 16 -21.13 19.13 -0.09
C SER A 16 -19.65 18.80 -0.29
N THR A 17 -18.74 19.45 0.45
CA THR A 17 -17.29 19.16 0.42
C THR A 17 -17.02 17.75 0.94
N LEU A 18 -17.62 17.35 2.07
CA LEU A 18 -17.49 16.00 2.62
C LEU A 18 -18.02 14.91 1.68
N SER A 19 -19.13 15.16 0.99
CA SER A 19 -19.68 14.24 -0.02
C SER A 19 -18.71 14.04 -1.19
N GLN A 20 -18.08 15.12 -1.68
CA GLN A 20 -17.08 15.03 -2.74
C GLN A 20 -15.80 14.33 -2.28
N LEU A 21 -15.32 14.62 -1.07
CA LEU A 21 -14.17 13.94 -0.45
C LEU A 21 -14.44 12.44 -0.32
N ASN A 22 -15.61 12.06 0.21
CA ASN A 22 -15.99 10.65 0.34
C ASN A 22 -16.06 9.94 -1.01
N LYS A 23 -16.57 10.59 -2.07
CA LYS A 23 -16.70 9.95 -3.39
C LYS A 23 -15.38 9.79 -4.14
N ARG A 24 -14.38 10.63 -3.88
CA ARG A 24 -13.09 10.61 -4.62
C ARG A 24 -11.94 10.04 -3.80
N ILE A 25 -11.81 10.45 -2.54
CA ILE A 25 -10.65 10.12 -1.70
C ILE A 25 -10.80 8.73 -1.09
N ILE A 26 -11.98 8.38 -0.56
CA ILE A 26 -12.15 7.10 0.12
C ILE A 26 -11.92 5.91 -0.83
N PRO A 27 -12.55 5.82 -2.02
CA PRO A 27 -12.30 4.71 -2.93
C PRO A 27 -10.84 4.59 -3.32
N PHE A 28 -10.18 5.72 -3.60
CA PHE A 28 -8.76 5.76 -3.92
C PHE A 28 -7.90 5.19 -2.79
N ILE A 29 -8.11 5.65 -1.55
CA ILE A 29 -7.35 5.20 -0.39
C ILE A 29 -7.59 3.70 -0.10
N VAL A 30 -8.84 3.24 -0.22
CA VAL A 30 -9.21 1.83 -0.05
C VAL A 30 -8.48 0.96 -1.07
N ILE A 31 -8.50 1.35 -2.35
CA ILE A 31 -7.82 0.62 -3.43
C ILE A 31 -6.30 0.62 -3.19
N CYS A 32 -5.70 1.77 -2.85
CA CYS A 32 -4.26 1.81 -2.60
C CYS A 32 -3.87 0.92 -1.40
N TYR A 33 -4.64 0.91 -0.32
CA TYR A 33 -4.37 0.03 0.81
C TYR A 33 -4.62 -1.44 0.49
N PHE A 34 -5.63 -1.73 -0.32
CA PHE A 34 -5.87 -3.07 -0.85
C PHE A 34 -4.64 -3.59 -1.61
N VAL A 35 -4.12 -2.81 -2.56
CA VAL A 35 -2.91 -3.17 -3.32
C VAL A 35 -1.70 -3.30 -2.39
N ALA A 36 -1.56 -2.43 -1.38
CA ALA A 36 -0.45 -2.48 -0.43
C ALA A 36 -0.47 -3.73 0.46
N ASN A 37 -1.65 -4.25 0.77
CA ASN A 37 -1.78 -5.52 1.49
C ASN A 37 -1.59 -6.71 0.57
N LEU A 38 -2.02 -6.62 -0.69
CA LEU A 38 -1.72 -7.61 -1.71
C LEU A 38 -0.22 -7.80 -1.92
N ASP A 39 0.55 -6.73 -2.07
CA ASP A 39 2.00 -6.81 -2.26
C ASP A 39 2.71 -7.48 -1.07
N LYS A 40 2.25 -7.20 0.16
CA LYS A 40 2.74 -7.87 1.38
C LYS A 40 2.45 -9.36 1.44
N THR A 41 1.30 -9.80 0.94
CA THR A 41 0.94 -11.22 0.94
C THR A 41 1.48 -11.95 -0.28
N ASN A 42 1.73 -11.24 -1.38
CA ASN A 42 2.16 -11.79 -2.66
C ASN A 42 3.45 -12.62 -2.54
N ILE A 43 4.44 -12.15 -1.79
CA ILE A 43 5.66 -12.90 -1.49
C ILE A 43 5.36 -14.31 -0.94
N SER A 44 4.44 -14.42 0.01
CA SER A 44 4.16 -15.68 0.71
C SER A 44 3.48 -16.68 -0.22
N ILE A 45 2.72 -16.18 -1.18
CA ILE A 45 2.06 -16.97 -2.23
C ILE A 45 3.10 -17.38 -3.28
N ALA A 46 3.92 -16.44 -3.75
CA ALA A 46 5.02 -16.69 -4.68
C ALA A 46 6.01 -17.71 -4.12
N ALA A 47 6.27 -17.71 -2.80
CA ALA A 47 7.16 -18.65 -2.12
C ALA A 47 6.83 -20.13 -2.37
N LEU A 48 5.57 -20.45 -2.70
CA LEU A 48 5.14 -21.81 -3.02
C LEU A 48 5.86 -22.40 -4.24
N GLN A 49 6.28 -21.56 -5.20
CA GLN A 49 7.00 -21.98 -6.41
C GLN A 49 8.40 -21.32 -6.47
N MET A 50 8.49 -20.03 -6.14
CA MET A 50 9.72 -19.23 -6.18
C MET A 50 10.87 -19.85 -5.37
N ASN A 51 10.58 -20.46 -4.21
CA ASN A 51 11.63 -21.05 -3.38
C ASN A 51 12.32 -22.23 -4.08
N ALA A 52 11.56 -23.06 -4.80
CA ALA A 52 12.11 -24.16 -5.58
C ALA A 52 12.89 -23.64 -6.80
N ASP A 53 12.31 -22.69 -7.54
CA ASP A 53 12.91 -22.12 -8.76
C ASP A 53 14.22 -21.36 -8.50
N LEU A 54 14.31 -20.66 -7.37
CA LEU A 54 15.49 -19.89 -6.97
C LEU A 54 16.44 -20.66 -6.05
N GLY A 55 16.13 -21.91 -5.70
CA GLY A 55 16.93 -22.74 -4.78
C GLY A 55 17.03 -22.15 -3.36
N LEU A 56 15.98 -21.48 -2.89
CA LEU A 56 15.97 -20.83 -1.58
C LEU A 56 15.72 -21.82 -0.45
N THR A 57 16.58 -21.81 0.56
CA THR A 57 16.28 -22.45 1.85
C THR A 57 15.26 -21.63 2.64
N THR A 58 14.60 -22.26 3.63
CA THR A 58 13.67 -21.57 4.53
C THR A 58 14.30 -20.36 5.23
N SER A 59 15.56 -20.49 5.64
CA SER A 59 16.33 -19.39 6.25
C SER A 59 16.61 -18.27 5.25
N MET A 60 16.95 -18.60 4.01
CA MET A 60 17.18 -17.62 2.94
C MET A 60 15.90 -16.87 2.59
N TYR A 61 14.77 -17.56 2.47
CA TYR A 61 13.47 -16.95 2.26
C TYR A 61 13.12 -16.01 3.43
N GLY A 62 13.26 -16.49 4.67
CA GLY A 62 13.01 -15.71 5.89
C GLY A 62 13.83 -14.43 5.94
N LEU A 63 15.12 -14.49 5.59
CA LEU A 63 15.98 -13.31 5.47
C LEU A 63 15.44 -12.34 4.42
N GLY A 64 15.01 -12.84 3.26
CA GLY A 64 14.45 -12.00 2.19
C GLY A 64 13.16 -11.28 2.57
N VAL A 65 12.27 -11.89 3.36
CA VAL A 65 11.11 -11.16 3.91
C VAL A 65 11.55 -10.20 5.03
N GLY A 66 12.54 -10.58 5.85
CA GLY A 66 13.11 -9.74 6.90
C GLY A 66 13.72 -8.43 6.36
N MET A 67 14.38 -8.47 5.20
CA MET A 67 14.99 -7.29 4.56
C MET A 67 13.98 -6.16 4.29
N PHE A 68 12.74 -6.51 3.95
CA PHE A 68 11.66 -5.54 3.82
C PHE A 68 11.42 -4.81 5.16
N TYR A 69 11.28 -5.55 6.26
CA TYR A 69 11.02 -4.95 7.57
C TYR A 69 12.22 -4.16 8.11
N ILE A 70 13.46 -4.60 7.82
CA ILE A 70 14.68 -3.86 8.21
C ILE A 70 14.69 -2.48 7.56
N SER A 71 14.52 -2.42 6.23
CA SER A 71 14.42 -1.12 5.54
C SER A 71 13.21 -0.33 6.03
N TYR A 72 12.08 -0.99 6.29
CA TYR A 72 10.90 -0.33 6.79
C TYR A 72 11.17 0.43 8.09
N ILE A 73 11.74 -0.25 9.09
CA ILE A 73 12.05 0.34 10.40
C ILE A 73 13.07 1.49 10.27
N LEU A 74 14.12 1.31 9.48
CA LEU A 74 15.19 2.31 9.33
C LEU A 74 14.69 3.61 8.70
N PHE A 75 13.80 3.51 7.71
CA PHE A 75 13.37 4.67 6.93
C PHE A 75 12.01 5.25 7.35
N GLU A 76 11.24 4.58 8.22
CA GLU A 76 9.92 5.04 8.66
C GLU A 76 9.95 6.43 9.30
N ILE A 77 10.90 6.67 10.21
CA ILE A 77 11.04 7.96 10.89
C ILE A 77 11.48 9.05 9.90
N PRO A 78 12.57 8.89 9.12
CA PRO A 78 12.95 9.85 8.08
C PRO A 78 11.82 10.19 7.11
N SER A 79 11.09 9.19 6.61
CA SER A 79 10.03 9.38 5.63
C SER A 79 8.89 10.24 6.17
N ASN A 80 8.45 9.97 7.40
CA ASN A 80 7.40 10.78 8.03
C ASN A 80 7.84 12.22 8.28
N VAL A 81 9.11 12.45 8.64
CA VAL A 81 9.65 13.81 8.79
C VAL A 81 9.66 14.56 7.45
N ILE A 82 10.08 13.91 6.36
CA ILE A 82 10.08 14.56 5.04
C ILE A 82 8.65 14.84 4.56
N MET A 83 7.73 13.91 4.81
CA MET A 83 6.32 14.04 4.44
C MET A 83 5.67 15.29 5.03
N THR A 84 5.95 15.60 6.30
CA THR A 84 5.41 16.82 6.94
C THR A 84 5.94 18.11 6.30
N LYS A 85 7.13 18.08 5.69
CA LYS A 85 7.73 19.24 4.99
C LYS A 85 7.25 19.39 3.54
N VAL A 86 7.15 18.29 2.80
CA VAL A 86 6.81 18.29 1.35
C VAL A 86 5.30 18.28 1.11
N GLY A 87 4.53 17.83 2.10
CA GLY A 87 3.09 17.68 2.03
C GLY A 87 2.67 16.28 1.58
N ALA A 88 1.63 15.76 2.25
CA ALA A 88 1.17 14.38 2.12
C ALA A 88 0.79 13.98 0.68
N ARG A 89 0.09 14.86 -0.06
CA ARG A 89 -0.36 14.55 -1.42
C ARG A 89 0.79 14.20 -2.37
N ARG A 90 1.85 15.03 -2.39
CA ARG A 90 3.00 14.82 -3.28
C ARG A 90 3.84 13.63 -2.81
N TRP A 91 3.98 13.45 -1.51
CA TRP A 91 4.73 12.35 -0.93
C TRP A 91 4.10 10.98 -1.19
N ILE A 92 2.79 10.85 -0.96
CA ILE A 92 2.04 9.62 -1.26
C ILE A 92 2.14 9.27 -2.74
N ALA A 93 1.98 10.26 -3.64
CA ALA A 93 2.12 10.02 -5.08
C ALA A 93 3.52 9.52 -5.45
N ARG A 94 4.58 10.10 -4.85
CA ARG A 94 5.96 9.61 -5.04
C ARG A 94 6.09 8.17 -4.59
N ILE A 95 5.61 7.84 -3.38
CA ILE A 95 5.64 6.48 -2.83
C ILE A 95 4.95 5.52 -3.80
N MET A 96 3.73 5.81 -4.25
CA MET A 96 2.98 4.96 -5.18
C MET A 96 3.74 4.67 -6.48
N ILE A 97 4.41 5.68 -7.04
CA ILE A 97 5.19 5.52 -8.27
C ILE A 97 6.45 4.68 -8.01
N THR A 98 7.24 5.03 -6.99
CA THR A 98 8.49 4.31 -6.69
C THR A 98 8.23 2.88 -6.26
N TRP A 99 7.20 2.67 -5.45
CA TRP A 99 6.77 1.36 -4.98
C TRP A 99 6.26 0.51 -6.14
N GLY A 100 5.41 1.05 -7.03
CA GLY A 100 4.93 0.33 -8.21
C GLY A 100 6.06 -0.12 -9.14
N ILE A 101 7.04 0.75 -9.41
CA ILE A 101 8.21 0.42 -10.24
C ILE A 101 9.02 -0.72 -9.62
N VAL A 102 9.30 -0.65 -8.31
CA VAL A 102 10.08 -1.68 -7.61
C VAL A 102 9.30 -2.99 -7.52
N SER A 103 7.98 -2.95 -7.29
CA SER A 103 7.11 -4.12 -7.26
C SER A 103 7.09 -4.84 -8.62
N THR A 104 6.97 -4.10 -9.75
CA THR A 104 7.12 -4.71 -11.09
C THR A 104 8.51 -5.31 -11.31
N GLY A 105 9.56 -4.67 -10.75
CA GLY A 105 10.93 -5.18 -10.79
C GLY A 105 11.12 -6.52 -10.06
N MET A 106 10.25 -6.89 -9.13
CA MET A 106 10.33 -8.18 -8.43
C MET A 106 10.09 -9.38 -9.35
N ALA A 107 9.33 -9.22 -10.44
CA ALA A 107 9.11 -10.27 -11.43
C ALA A 107 10.40 -10.70 -12.16
N LEU A 108 11.42 -9.82 -12.17
CA LEU A 108 12.71 -10.02 -12.85
C LEU A 108 13.78 -10.64 -11.94
N VAL A 109 13.42 -11.12 -10.76
CA VAL A 109 14.38 -11.72 -9.82
C VAL A 109 14.73 -13.14 -10.26
N HIS A 110 16.03 -13.45 -10.27
CA HIS A 110 16.58 -14.75 -10.64
C HIS A 110 17.51 -15.36 -9.57
N SER A 111 17.76 -14.66 -8.46
CA SER A 111 18.64 -15.16 -7.39
C SER A 111 18.24 -14.64 -6.01
N ALA A 112 18.72 -15.32 -4.96
CA ALA A 112 18.51 -14.90 -3.57
C ALA A 112 19.02 -13.48 -3.27
N ASN A 113 20.19 -13.12 -3.79
CA ASN A 113 20.76 -11.79 -3.57
C ASN A 113 19.91 -10.69 -4.22
N GLN A 114 19.41 -10.94 -5.44
CA GLN A 114 18.48 -10.02 -6.11
C GLN A 114 17.17 -9.88 -5.32
N LEU A 115 16.66 -10.98 -4.77
CA LEU A 115 15.48 -10.95 -3.89
C LEU A 115 15.73 -10.05 -2.67
N TYR A 116 16.89 -10.16 -2.02
CA TYR A 116 17.23 -9.36 -0.83
C TYR A 116 17.31 -7.87 -1.14
N VAL A 117 17.99 -7.52 -2.25
CA VAL A 117 18.11 -6.13 -2.70
C VAL A 117 16.75 -5.57 -3.07
N MET A 118 15.96 -6.29 -3.88
CA MET A 118 14.63 -5.82 -4.30
C MET A 118 13.70 -5.64 -3.10
N ARG A 119 13.77 -6.51 -2.09
CA ARG A 119 12.96 -6.38 -0.87
C ARG A 119 13.35 -5.21 0.01
N PHE A 120 14.64 -4.94 0.11
CA PHE A 120 15.14 -3.78 0.81
C PHE A 120 14.70 -2.48 0.10
N LEU A 121 14.79 -2.44 -1.23
CA LEU A 121 14.31 -1.31 -2.03
C LEU A 121 12.79 -1.14 -1.92
N LEU A 122 12.03 -2.24 -1.92
CA LEU A 122 10.58 -2.21 -1.78
C LEU A 122 10.16 -1.63 -0.44
N GLY A 123 10.78 -2.08 0.67
CA GLY A 123 10.48 -1.54 2.00
C GLY A 123 10.88 -0.07 2.14
N MET A 124 12.02 0.35 1.55
CA MET A 124 12.40 1.77 1.48
C MET A 124 11.40 2.60 0.65
N ALA A 125 10.87 2.04 -0.44
CA ALA A 125 9.94 2.71 -1.34
C ALA A 125 8.54 2.84 -0.72
N GLU A 126 8.07 1.82 0.01
CA GLU A 126 6.72 1.78 0.62
C GLU A 126 6.63 2.58 1.93
N VAL A 127 7.77 2.81 2.58
CA VAL A 127 7.85 3.45 3.89
C VAL A 127 7.12 4.79 3.96
N GLY A 128 6.34 4.97 5.03
CA GLY A 128 5.52 6.16 5.23
C GLY A 128 4.19 6.17 4.48
N PHE A 129 3.83 5.13 3.70
CA PHE A 129 2.54 5.07 3.01
C PHE A 129 1.36 5.07 3.99
N ALA A 130 1.31 4.09 4.91
CA ALA A 130 0.23 3.98 5.88
C ALA A 130 0.11 5.20 6.82
N PRO A 131 1.18 5.63 7.54
CA PRO A 131 1.09 6.84 8.36
C PRO A 131 0.83 8.09 7.52
N GLY A 132 1.27 8.13 6.26
CA GLY A 132 1.00 9.23 5.35
C GLY A 132 -0.44 9.34 4.92
N ILE A 133 -1.10 8.21 4.65
CA ILE A 133 -2.54 8.18 4.42
C ILE A 133 -3.31 8.60 5.67
N ILE A 134 -2.89 8.13 6.86
CA ILE A 134 -3.51 8.51 8.13
C ILE A 134 -3.41 10.03 8.37
N TYR A 135 -2.22 10.59 8.13
CA TYR A 135 -1.98 12.03 8.21
C TYR A 135 -2.81 12.79 7.17
N TYR A 136 -2.87 12.30 5.93
CA TYR A 136 -3.69 12.88 4.87
C TYR A 136 -5.18 12.92 5.25
N ILE A 137 -5.75 11.81 5.72
CA ILE A 137 -7.14 11.78 6.21
C ILE A 137 -7.34 12.78 7.35
N SER A 138 -6.36 12.91 8.25
CA SER A 138 -6.44 13.85 9.37
C SER A 138 -6.44 15.31 8.91
N CYS A 139 -5.76 15.66 7.82
CA CYS A 139 -5.80 17.01 7.25
C CYS A 139 -7.12 17.32 6.53
N TRP A 140 -7.72 16.34 5.84
CA TRP A 140 -8.88 16.56 4.97
C TRP A 140 -10.23 16.32 5.65
N PHE A 141 -10.30 15.47 6.68
CA PHE A 141 -11.56 15.13 7.35
C PHE A 141 -11.66 15.81 8.73
N PRO A 142 -12.86 16.30 9.11
CA PRO A 142 -13.12 16.79 10.46
C PRO A 142 -13.15 15.63 11.46
N LYS A 143 -12.85 15.91 12.73
CA LYS A 143 -12.70 14.89 13.80
C LYS A 143 -13.88 13.90 13.86
N SER A 144 -15.11 14.36 13.65
CA SER A 144 -16.32 13.53 13.65
C SER A 144 -16.34 12.45 12.56
N ASN A 145 -15.75 12.71 11.40
CA ASN A 145 -15.78 11.82 10.23
C ASN A 145 -14.46 11.07 10.00
N ARG A 146 -13.37 11.45 10.70
CA ARG A 146 -12.07 10.79 10.59
C ARG A 146 -12.14 9.30 10.91
N ALA A 147 -12.84 8.93 11.98
CA ALA A 147 -12.97 7.51 12.38
C ALA A 147 -13.58 6.67 11.25
N ARG A 148 -14.64 7.18 10.61
CA ARG A 148 -15.29 6.50 9.49
C ARG A 148 -14.37 6.36 8.27
N ALA A 149 -13.63 7.41 7.93
CA ALA A 149 -12.65 7.36 6.85
C ALA A 149 -11.51 6.36 7.13
N MET A 150 -11.04 6.28 8.38
CA MET A 150 -10.06 5.26 8.80
C MET A 150 -10.63 3.85 8.72
N SER A 151 -11.89 3.63 9.12
CA SER A 151 -12.54 2.33 8.99
C SER A 151 -12.55 1.86 7.53
N PHE A 152 -12.89 2.74 6.58
CA PHE A 152 -12.83 2.39 5.15
C PHE A 152 -11.39 2.10 4.70
N PHE A 153 -10.41 2.87 5.13
CA PHE A 153 -9.01 2.58 4.84
C PHE A 153 -8.63 1.15 5.31
N TYR A 154 -8.94 0.78 6.54
CA TYR A 154 -8.69 -0.57 7.06
C TYR A 154 -9.55 -1.66 6.39
N MET A 155 -10.74 -1.35 5.85
CA MET A 155 -11.48 -2.31 5.04
C MET A 155 -10.71 -2.73 3.78
N GLY A 156 -9.82 -1.88 3.27
CA GLY A 156 -8.92 -2.23 2.15
C GLY A 156 -8.07 -3.47 2.45
N SER A 157 -7.53 -3.62 3.66
CA SER A 157 -6.74 -4.80 4.02
C SER A 157 -7.60 -6.06 4.11
N VAL A 158 -8.81 -5.95 4.65
CA VAL A 158 -9.75 -7.08 4.71
C VAL A 158 -10.16 -7.53 3.31
N GLY A 159 -10.45 -6.56 2.43
CA GLY A 159 -10.74 -6.84 1.03
C GLY A 159 -9.57 -7.56 0.33
N ALA A 160 -8.33 -7.15 0.59
CA ALA A 160 -7.14 -7.77 0.02
C ALA A 160 -7.02 -9.24 0.42
N SER A 161 -7.33 -9.58 1.66
CA SER A 161 -7.35 -10.98 2.10
C SER A 161 -8.47 -11.78 1.43
N ILE A 162 -9.70 -11.23 1.34
CA ILE A 162 -10.85 -11.98 0.82
C ILE A 162 -10.77 -12.18 -0.70
N ILE A 163 -10.40 -11.14 -1.44
CA ILE A 163 -10.43 -11.14 -2.91
C ILE A 163 -9.03 -11.45 -3.47
N GLY A 164 -8.01 -10.89 -2.86
CA GLY A 164 -6.65 -10.97 -3.35
C GLY A 164 -6.02 -12.36 -3.22
N LEU A 165 -6.33 -13.10 -2.16
CA LEU A 165 -5.83 -14.47 -1.98
C LEU A 165 -6.36 -15.43 -3.07
N PRO A 166 -7.67 -15.49 -3.38
CA PRO A 166 -8.17 -16.29 -4.50
C PRO A 166 -7.61 -15.88 -5.86
N ILE A 167 -7.50 -14.57 -6.14
CA ILE A 167 -6.96 -14.07 -7.42
C ILE A 167 -5.48 -14.46 -7.56
N SER A 168 -4.68 -14.24 -6.53
CA SER A 168 -3.25 -14.58 -6.55
C SER A 168 -3.05 -16.09 -6.66
N GLY A 169 -3.88 -16.89 -5.99
CA GLY A 169 -3.91 -18.34 -6.14
C GLY A 169 -4.31 -18.79 -7.55
N ALA A 170 -5.28 -18.11 -8.19
CA ALA A 170 -5.66 -18.38 -9.58
C ALA A 170 -4.51 -18.07 -10.55
N ILE A 171 -3.80 -16.95 -10.36
CA ILE A 171 -2.60 -16.59 -11.15
C ILE A 171 -1.50 -17.64 -10.97
N LEU A 172 -1.28 -18.12 -9.74
CA LEU A 172 -0.29 -19.17 -9.47
C LEU A 172 -0.61 -20.49 -10.20
N ASN A 173 -1.90 -20.77 -10.46
CA ASN A 173 -2.37 -21.91 -11.23
C ASN A 173 -2.29 -21.70 -12.76
N MET A 174 -2.00 -20.49 -13.25
CA MET A 174 -1.75 -20.21 -14.67
C MET A 174 -0.30 -20.55 -15.11
N HIS A 175 0.41 -21.32 -14.29
CA HIS A 175 1.76 -21.80 -14.55
C HIS A 175 1.84 -22.46 -15.94
N GLY A 176 2.63 -21.90 -16.86
CA GLY A 176 2.79 -22.40 -18.23
C GLY A 176 2.02 -21.64 -19.33
N ILE A 177 1.17 -20.67 -19.01
CA ILE A 177 0.62 -19.75 -20.03
C ILE A 177 1.71 -18.71 -20.36
N ALA A 178 2.29 -18.82 -21.56
CA ALA A 178 3.41 -18.00 -22.09
C ALA A 178 4.84 -18.31 -21.59
N ASP A 179 5.09 -19.52 -21.06
CA ASP A 179 6.44 -19.98 -20.62
C ASP A 179 7.05 -19.16 -19.45
N ILE A 180 6.19 -18.46 -18.71
CA ILE A 180 6.54 -17.68 -17.52
C ILE A 180 6.06 -18.44 -16.28
N ALA A 181 6.92 -18.54 -15.27
CA ALA A 181 6.56 -19.17 -14.00
C ALA A 181 5.44 -18.38 -13.31
N GLY A 182 4.40 -19.07 -12.82
CA GLY A 182 3.19 -18.46 -12.26
C GLY A 182 3.37 -17.60 -10.98
N TRP A 183 4.59 -17.55 -10.43
CA TRP A 183 4.95 -16.65 -9.33
C TRP A 183 5.48 -15.29 -9.79
N ARG A 184 5.81 -15.14 -11.08
CA ARG A 184 6.31 -13.89 -11.67
C ARG A 184 5.19 -12.94 -12.08
#